data_AF-A0A957MGH6-F1
#
_entry.id   AF-A0A957MGH6-F1
#
_cell.length_a   1.000
_cell.length_b   1.000
_cell.length_c   1.000
_cell.angle_alpha   90.00
_cell.angle_beta   90.00
_cell.angle_gamma   90.00
#
_symmetry.space_group_name_H-M   'P 1'
#
loop_
_entity.id
_entity.type
_entity.pdbx_description
1 polymer ?
#
loop_
_entity_poly.entity_id
_entity_poly.type
_entity_poly.pdbx_seq_one_letter_code
_entity_poly.pdbx_strand_id
1 'polypeptide(L)'
;VALFHTIEHSYTFIRYQMILRELTAMDVLNATAQGLPGIVGRDGWLARSEWTRGTWICTIPGLTTAVRLDIHFWWNVLEMTPLILAGHVYLRQQAALGKFE
;
A
#
# COMPACT_ATOMS: atom_id res chain seq x y z
N VAL A 1 -8.69 7.07 -16.58
CA VAL A 1 -7.85 7.73 -15.54
C VAL A 1 -7.43 6.72 -14.46
N ALA A 2 -8.36 6.13 -13.70
CA ALA A 2 -8.03 5.19 -12.61
C ALA A 2 -7.15 4.00 -13.05
N LEU A 3 -7.48 3.32 -14.16
CA LEU A 3 -6.68 2.19 -14.66
C LEU A 3 -5.23 2.59 -14.99
N PHE A 4 -5.04 3.70 -15.70
CA PHE A 4 -3.71 4.20 -16.03
C PHE A 4 -2.92 4.59 -14.78
N HIS A 5 -3.58 5.20 -13.79
CA HIS A 5 -2.97 5.55 -12.52
C HIS A 5 -2.57 4.29 -11.72
N THR A 6 -3.40 3.24 -11.71
CA THR A 6 -3.03 1.94 -11.12
C THR A 6 -1.81 1.35 -11.82
N ILE A 7 -1.77 1.35 -13.15
CA ILE A 7 -0.63 0.84 -13.92
C ILE A 7 0.65 1.64 -13.62
N GLU A 8 0.57 2.97 -13.58
CA GLU A 8 1.68 3.86 -13.22
C GLU A 8 2.23 3.53 -11.83
N HIS A 9 1.36 3.38 -10.83
CA HIS A 9 1.74 3.01 -9.47
C HIS A 9 2.31 1.59 -9.37
N SER A 10 1.76 0.63 -10.10
CA SER A 10 2.31 -0.73 -10.17
C SER A 10 3.69 -0.76 -10.82
N TYR A 11 3.88 -0.04 -11.92
CA TYR A 11 5.17 0.06 -12.61
C TYR A 11 6.23 0.70 -11.71
N THR A 12 5.92 1.84 -11.09
CA THR A 12 6.85 2.53 -10.18
C THR A 12 7.17 1.70 -8.95
N PHE A 13 6.21 0.95 -8.40
CA PHE A 13 6.43 0.00 -7.31
C PHE A 13 7.39 -1.12 -7.70
N ILE A 14 7.19 -1.75 -8.87
CA ILE A 14 8.08 -2.81 -9.35
C ILE A 14 9.51 -2.27 -9.54
N ARG A 15 9.65 -1.10 -10.16
CA ARG A 15 10.95 -0.44 -10.36
C ARG A 15 11.64 -0.12 -9.03
N TYR A 16 10.88 0.35 -8.04
CA TYR A 16 11.38 0.56 -6.69
C TYR A 16 11.97 -0.71 -6.08
N GLN A 17 11.25 -1.85 -6.17
CA GLN A 17 11.74 -3.13 -5.65
C GLN A 17 13.03 -3.60 -6.32
N MET A 18 13.16 -3.37 -7.64
CA MET A 18 14.38 -3.69 -8.37
C MET A 18 15.57 -2.85 -7.86
N ILE A 19 15.39 -1.54 -7.73
CA ILE A 19 16.43 -0.63 -7.22
C ILE A 19 16.81 -1.00 -5.77
N LEU A 20 15.82 -1.32 -4.93
CA LEU A 20 16.09 -1.72 -3.54
C LEU A 20 16.96 -2.99 -3.48
N ARG A 21 16.72 -3.97 -4.36
CA ARG A 21 17.55 -5.17 -4.49
C ARG A 21 18.97 -4.83 -4.93
N GLU A 22 19.14 -3.94 -5.91
CA GLU A 22 20.46 -3.48 -6.36
C GLU A 22 21.23 -2.77 -5.24
N LEU A 23 20.56 -1.87 -4.49
CA LEU A 23 21.15 -1.20 -3.32
C LEU A 23 21.55 -2.19 -2.22
N THR A 24 20.70 -3.18 -1.95
CA THR A 24 21.00 -4.23 -0.96
C THR A 24 22.20 -5.07 -1.40
N ALA A 25 22.34 -5.36 -2.70
CA ALA A 25 23.51 -6.08 -3.23
C ALA A 25 24.81 -5.28 -3.11
N MET A 26 24.74 -3.95 -2.99
CA MET A 26 25.87 -3.06 -2.72
C MET A 26 26.07 -2.76 -1.23
N ASP A 27 25.43 -3.53 -0.33
CA ASP A 27 25.48 -3.36 1.12
C ASP A 27 24.89 -2.01 1.61
N VAL A 28 24.06 -1.37 0.78
CA VAL A 28 23.30 -0.17 1.16
C VAL A 28 21.97 -0.60 1.77
N LEU A 29 21.97 -0.86 3.08
CA LEU A 29 20.84 -1.46 3.80
C LEU A 29 19.81 -0.44 4.34
N ASN A 30 20.15 0.86 4.33
CA ASN A 30 19.34 1.93 4.93
C ASN A 30 18.76 2.90 3.89
N ALA A 31 18.36 2.41 2.73
CA ALA A 31 17.65 3.23 1.75
C ALA A 31 16.24 3.55 2.28
N THR A 32 16.00 4.81 2.65
CA THR A 32 14.67 5.24 3.10
C THR A 32 13.71 5.24 1.92
N ALA A 33 12.69 4.39 1.98
CA ALA A 33 11.81 4.13 0.85
C ALA A 33 10.95 5.35 0.43
N GLN A 34 10.73 6.32 1.34
CA GLN A 34 9.77 7.40 1.12
C GLN A 34 9.92 8.47 2.23
N GLY A 35 9.98 9.75 1.86
CA GLY A 35 10.23 10.88 2.77
C GLY A 35 9.02 11.42 3.56
N LEU A 36 7.83 10.83 3.41
CA LEU A 36 6.60 11.31 4.08
C LEU A 36 6.31 10.56 5.38
N PRO A 37 5.99 11.23 6.51
CA PRO A 37 5.61 10.54 7.74
C PRO A 37 4.38 9.66 7.51
N GLY A 38 4.43 8.40 7.96
CA GLY A 38 3.31 7.46 7.89
C GLY A 38 3.07 6.78 9.23
N ILE A 39 1.89 6.19 9.41
CA ILE A 39 1.52 5.52 10.67
C ILE A 39 2.16 4.14 10.78
N VAL A 40 2.11 3.35 9.70
CA VAL A 40 2.57 1.95 9.62
C VAL A 40 3.91 1.82 8.88
N GLY A 41 4.54 0.65 8.96
CA GLY A 41 5.84 0.34 8.36
C GLY A 41 7.02 0.50 9.31
N ARG A 42 8.17 -0.04 8.89
CA ARG A 42 9.43 -0.03 9.66
C ARG A 42 9.81 1.34 10.20
N ASP A 43 9.55 2.39 9.41
CA ASP A 43 9.86 3.78 9.77
C ASP A 43 8.59 4.58 10.13
N GLY A 44 7.46 3.91 10.30
CA GLY A 44 6.17 4.51 10.65
C GLY A 44 6.12 4.99 12.11
N TRP A 45 5.14 5.83 12.43
CA TRP A 45 4.89 6.31 13.78
C TRP A 45 4.67 5.15 14.77
N LEU A 46 3.97 4.11 14.36
CA LEU A 46 3.67 2.93 15.19
C LEU A 46 4.94 2.13 15.57
N ALA A 47 5.92 2.07 14.66
CA ALA A 47 7.20 1.41 14.94
C ALA A 47 8.13 2.26 15.81
N ARG A 48 8.00 3.60 15.74
CA ARG A 48 8.92 4.56 16.39
C ARG A 48 8.40 5.18 17.69
N SER A 49 7.10 5.18 17.93
CA SER A 49 6.48 5.85 19.08
C SER A 49 6.71 5.06 20.37
N GLU A 50 7.18 5.74 21.42
CA GLU A 50 7.39 5.16 22.76
C GLU A 50 6.11 4.57 23.37
N TRP A 51 4.95 5.06 22.93
CA TRP A 51 3.63 4.66 23.46
C TRP A 51 3.12 3.36 22.84
N THR A 52 3.65 2.98 21.69
CA THR A 52 3.13 1.86 20.88
C THR A 52 4.18 0.77 20.66
N ARG A 53 5.47 1.12 20.76
CA ARG A 53 6.59 0.18 20.68
C ARG A 53 6.51 -0.82 21.85
N GLY A 54 6.35 -2.10 21.53
CA GLY A 54 6.18 -3.19 22.51
C GLY A 54 4.73 -3.64 22.72
N THR A 55 3.75 -3.00 22.06
CA THR A 55 2.37 -3.51 22.05
C THR A 55 2.22 -4.70 21.10
N TRP A 56 1.15 -5.49 21.30
CA TRP A 56 0.83 -6.64 20.44
C TRP A 56 0.63 -6.26 18.96
N ILE A 57 0.21 -5.03 18.68
CA ILE A 57 0.03 -4.55 17.31
C ILE A 57 1.37 -4.54 16.56
N CYS A 58 2.46 -4.20 17.27
CA CYS A 58 3.81 -4.22 16.71
C CYS A 58 4.38 -5.63 16.50
N THR A 59 3.70 -6.68 16.95
CA THR A 59 4.11 -8.07 16.69
C THR A 59 3.48 -8.65 15.43
N ILE A 60 2.51 -7.95 14.82
CA ILE A 60 1.87 -8.37 13.57
C ILE A 60 2.92 -8.33 12.45
N PRO A 61 3.25 -9.49 11.83
CA PRO A 61 4.25 -9.53 10.77
C PRO A 61 3.87 -8.58 9.63
N GLY A 62 4.83 -7.73 9.24
CA GLY A 62 4.66 -6.80 8.13
C GLY A 62 4.00 -5.47 8.49
N LEU A 63 3.33 -5.32 9.64
CA LEU A 63 2.66 -4.05 9.99
C LEU A 63 3.65 -2.96 10.41
N THR A 64 4.67 -3.33 11.18
CA THR A 64 5.73 -2.43 11.66
C THR A 64 7.12 -2.87 11.20
N THR A 65 7.24 -3.96 10.45
CA THR A 65 8.52 -4.54 10.03
C THR A 65 8.79 -4.46 8.53
N ALA A 66 7.72 -4.44 7.71
CA ALA A 66 7.84 -4.28 6.26
C ALA A 66 8.16 -2.83 5.90
N VAL A 67 8.68 -2.67 4.69
CA VAL A 67 8.91 -1.34 4.12
C VAL A 67 7.55 -0.67 3.92
N ARG A 68 7.46 0.63 4.25
CA ARG A 68 6.20 1.37 4.24
C ARG A 68 5.49 1.32 2.89
N LEU A 69 6.25 1.35 1.79
CA LEU A 69 5.71 1.30 0.45
C LEU A 69 4.96 -0.01 0.18
N ASP A 70 5.46 -1.14 0.70
CA ASP A 70 4.82 -2.44 0.54
C ASP A 70 3.46 -2.46 1.24
N ILE A 71 3.42 -1.95 2.48
CA ILE A 71 2.18 -1.87 3.26
C ILE A 71 1.18 -0.94 2.58
N HIS A 72 1.63 0.22 2.11
CA HIS A 72 0.76 1.19 1.44
C HIS A 72 0.20 0.62 0.13
N PHE A 73 1.02 -0.09 -0.65
CA PHE A 73 0.56 -0.74 -1.87
C PHE A 73 -0.55 -1.75 -1.59
N TRP A 74 -0.33 -2.67 -0.62
CA TRP A 74 -1.33 -3.66 -0.26
C TRP A 74 -2.58 -3.06 0.38
N TRP A 75 -2.42 -2.00 1.17
CA TRP A 75 -3.54 -1.23 1.71
C TRP A 75 -4.41 -0.67 0.58
N ASN A 76 -3.81 -0.05 -0.44
CA ASN A 76 -4.54 0.46 -1.60
C ASN A 76 -5.22 -0.67 -2.38
N VAL A 77 -4.60 -1.83 -2.54
CA VAL A 77 -5.23 -3.00 -3.17
C VAL A 77 -6.48 -3.43 -2.39
N LEU A 78 -6.38 -3.48 -1.06
CA LEU A 78 -7.50 -3.83 -0.18
C LEU A 78 -8.62 -2.80 -0.18
N GLU A 79 -8.32 -1.50 -0.34
CA GLU A 79 -9.34 -0.45 -0.46
C GLU A 79 -10.00 -0.43 -1.84
N MET A 80 -9.22 -0.64 -2.91
CA MET A 80 -9.73 -0.62 -4.28
C MET A 80 -10.64 -1.81 -4.57
N THR A 81 -10.36 -2.99 -4.01
CA THR A 81 -11.17 -4.21 -4.22
C THR A 81 -12.65 -4.03 -3.85
N PRO A 82 -13.04 -3.58 -2.63
CA PRO A 82 -14.43 -3.35 -2.28
C PRO A 82 -15.04 -2.18 -3.05
N LEU A 83 -14.29 -1.13 -3.39
CA LEU A 83 -14.78 -0.03 -4.21
C LEU A 83 -15.16 -0.50 -5.63
N ILE A 84 -14.34 -1.35 -6.25
CA ILE A 84 -14.63 -1.96 -7.55
C ILE A 84 -15.87 -2.85 -7.45
N LEU A 85 -15.95 -3.68 -6.40
CA LEU A 85 -17.11 -4.56 -6.19
C LEU A 85 -18.40 -3.76 -5.98
N ALA A 86 -18.36 -2.73 -5.13
CA ALA A 86 -19.50 -1.86 -4.88
C ALA A 86 -19.93 -1.11 -6.14
N GLY A 87 -18.98 -0.58 -6.91
CA GLY A 87 -19.24 0.05 -8.20
C GLY A 87 -19.89 -0.94 -9.19
N HIS A 88 -19.39 -2.17 -9.27
CA HIS A 88 -19.95 -3.20 -10.13
C HIS A 88 -21.40 -3.55 -9.73
N VAL A 89 -21.66 -3.77 -8.44
CA VAL A 89 -23.01 -4.07 -7.93
C VAL A 89 -23.96 -2.91 -8.21
N TYR A 90 -23.54 -1.67 -7.93
CA TYR A 90 -24.34 -0.48 -8.17
C TYR A 90 -24.72 -0.31 -9.66
N LEU A 91 -23.73 -0.46 -10.56
CA LEU A 91 -23.97 -0.38 -12.00
C LEU A 91 -24.91 -1.49 -12.48
N ARG A 92 -24.78 -2.73 -11.96
CA ARG A 92 -25.72 -3.81 -12.32
C ARG A 92 -27.13 -3.54 -11.83
N GLN A 93 -27.30 -2.97 -10.64
CA GLN A 93 -28.62 -2.60 -10.12
C GLN A 93 -29.26 -1.50 -10.95
N GLN A 94 -28.52 -0.45 -11.31
CA GLN A 94 -29.01 0.64 -12.16
C GLN A 94 -29.42 0.14 -13.56
N ALA A 95 -28.66 -0.78 -14.14
CA ALA A 95 -28.98 -1.41 -15.43
C ALA A 95 -30.24 -2.27 -15.36
N ALA A 96 -30.41 -3.06 -14.29
CA ALA A 96 -31.62 -3.84 -14.07
C ALA A 96 -32.87 -2.98 -13.85
N LEU A 97 -32.70 -1.73 -13.38
CA LEU A 97 -33.77 -0.76 -13.18
C LEU A 97 -34.08 0.09 -14.43
N GLY A 98 -33.41 -0.13 -15.56
CA GLY A 98 -33.64 0.64 -16.79
C GLY A 98 -33.22 2.11 -16.72
N LYS A 99 -32.39 2.49 -15.74
CA LYS A 99 -31.99 3.90 -15.49
C LYS A 99 -30.81 4.39 -16.34
N PHE A 100 -30.40 3.61 -17.32
CA PHE A 100 -29.32 3.97 -18.25
C PHE A 100 -29.83 4.21 -19.68
N GLU A 101 -31.15 4.38 -19.87
CA GLU A 101 -31.75 4.95 -21.09
C GLU A 101 -31.86 6.48 -20.99
#